data_AF-A0AAJ1MD46-F1
#
_entry.id   AF-A0AAJ1MD46-F1
#
_cell.length_a   1.000
_cell.length_b   1.000
_cell.length_c   1.000
_cell.angle_alpha   90.00
_cell.angle_beta   90.00
_cell.angle_gamma   90.00
#
_symmetry.space_group_name_H-M   'P 1'
#
loop_
_entity.id
_entity.type
_entity.pdbx_description
1 polymer ?
#
loop_
_entity_poly.entity_id
_entity_poly.type
_entity_poly.pdbx_seq_one_letter_code
_entity_poly.pdbx_strand_id
1 'polypeptide(L)'
;MPVIKILPHAEYCPQGAEIEAPAGTSICEALLDNNIKIEHACDMSCACTTCHVVVKAGYNSLNEAEEEEEDLLDRAWGLQPQSRLSCQAILAREDVTIEIPKYSLNHAKENH
;
A
#
# COMPACT_ATOMS: atom_id res chain seq x y z
N MET A 1 0.15 -18.60 6.17
CA MET A 1 -0.01 -17.14 6.26
C MET A 1 -0.32 -16.67 4.85
N PRO A 2 -1.24 -15.72 4.64
CA PRO A 2 -1.45 -15.16 3.31
C PRO A 2 -0.16 -14.56 2.74
N VAL A 3 -0.01 -14.64 1.43
CA VAL A 3 1.12 -14.10 0.67
C VAL A 3 0.74 -12.75 0.08
N ILE A 4 1.59 -11.76 0.27
CA ILE A 4 1.54 -10.50 -0.46
C ILE A 4 2.57 -10.60 -1.59
N LYS A 5 2.08 -10.59 -2.83
CA LYS A 5 2.91 -10.50 -4.03
C LYS A 5 3.07 -9.03 -4.44
N ILE A 6 4.30 -8.54 -4.43
CA ILE A 6 4.66 -7.19 -4.85
C ILE A 6 5.17 -7.26 -6.28
N LEU A 7 4.49 -6.55 -7.18
CA LEU A 7 4.97 -6.41 -8.55
C LEU A 7 6.25 -5.58 -8.62
N PRO A 8 7.11 -5.79 -9.63
CA PRO A 8 8.37 -5.06 -9.75
C PRO A 8 8.20 -3.54 -9.74
N HIS A 9 8.96 -2.87 -8.87
CA HIS A 9 9.00 -1.42 -8.73
C HIS A 9 10.46 -0.93 -8.66
N ALA A 10 10.82 0.03 -9.52
CA ALA A 10 12.22 0.44 -9.72
C ALA A 10 12.94 0.92 -8.45
N GLU A 11 12.21 1.54 -7.50
CA GLU A 11 12.78 2.13 -6.29
C GLU A 11 12.66 1.22 -5.06
N TYR A 12 11.50 0.60 -4.87
CA TYR A 12 11.15 -0.11 -3.64
C TYR A 12 11.38 -1.62 -3.74
N CYS A 13 11.20 -2.19 -4.94
CA CYS A 13 11.24 -3.63 -5.13
C CYS A 13 11.58 -4.00 -6.60
N PRO A 14 12.84 -3.80 -7.07
CA PRO A 14 13.15 -3.82 -8.51
C PRO A 14 12.84 -5.14 -9.23
N GLN A 15 12.86 -6.26 -8.51
CA GLN A 15 12.59 -7.60 -9.05
C GLN A 15 11.19 -8.11 -8.70
N GLY A 16 10.40 -7.31 -7.98
CA GLY A 16 9.23 -7.80 -7.26
C GLY A 16 9.64 -8.66 -6.06
N ALA A 17 8.65 -9.05 -5.25
CA ALA A 17 8.85 -9.91 -4.10
C ALA A 17 7.56 -10.65 -3.76
N GLU A 18 7.69 -11.75 -3.02
CA GLU A 18 6.58 -12.42 -2.36
C GLU A 18 6.95 -12.51 -0.88
N ILE A 19 6.07 -12.01 -0.03
CA ILE A 19 6.28 -11.96 1.42
C ILE A 19 5.07 -12.58 2.12
N GLU A 20 5.31 -13.22 3.26
CA GLU A 20 4.24 -13.75 4.10
C GLU A 20 3.95 -12.79 5.24
N ALA A 21 2.67 -12.57 5.54
CA ALA A 21 2.24 -11.78 6.69
C ALA A 21 1.02 -12.43 7.38
N PRO A 22 0.86 -12.28 8.70
CA PRO A 22 -0.36 -12.72 9.38
C PRO A 22 -1.61 -11.97 8.91
N ALA A 23 -2.76 -12.64 9.00
CA ALA A 23 -4.05 -11.96 8.88
C ALA A 23 -4.19 -10.92 10.00
N GLY A 24 -4.71 -9.73 9.69
CA GLY A 24 -4.81 -8.60 10.61
C GLY A 24 -3.64 -7.61 10.55
N THR A 25 -2.59 -7.90 9.79
CA THR A 25 -1.48 -6.97 9.54
C THR A 25 -1.82 -6.03 8.39
N SER A 26 -1.46 -4.74 8.50
CA SER A 26 -1.59 -3.82 7.36
C SER A 26 -0.58 -4.17 6.27
N ILE A 27 -0.93 -3.92 5.01
CA ILE A 27 0.01 -4.14 3.89
C ILE A 27 1.27 -3.30 4.09
N CYS A 28 1.16 -2.06 4.60
CA CYS A 28 2.31 -1.19 4.85
C CYS A 28 3.28 -1.79 5.88
N GLU A 29 2.79 -2.25 7.04
CA GLU A 29 3.63 -2.90 8.05
C GLU A 29 4.34 -4.13 7.49
N ALA A 30 3.60 -4.99 6.78
CA ALA A 30 4.16 -6.19 6.16
C ALA A 30 5.30 -5.86 5.18
N LEU A 31 5.15 -4.80 4.38
CA LEU A 31 6.19 -4.32 3.47
C LEU A 31 7.43 -3.84 4.24
N LEU A 32 7.25 -3.03 5.28
CA LEU A 32 8.36 -2.49 6.07
C LEU A 32 9.13 -3.59 6.81
N ASP A 33 8.43 -4.55 7.41
CA ASP A 33 9.02 -5.71 8.10
C ASP A 33 9.88 -6.56 7.15
N ASN A 34 9.56 -6.55 5.86
CA ASN A 34 10.29 -7.26 4.81
C ASN A 34 11.27 -6.36 4.03
N ASN A 35 11.67 -5.22 4.59
CA ASN A 35 12.62 -4.25 4.00
C ASN A 35 12.15 -3.57 2.70
N ILE A 36 10.87 -3.63 2.36
CA ILE A 36 10.27 -2.87 1.25
C ILE A 36 9.81 -1.52 1.81
N LYS A 37 10.70 -0.53 1.75
CA LYS A 37 10.54 0.77 2.40
C LYS A 37 9.61 1.72 1.64
N ILE A 38 8.36 1.32 1.44
CA ILE A 38 7.32 2.20 0.90
C ILE A 38 7.19 3.45 1.77
N GLU A 39 6.94 4.61 1.16
CA GLU A 39 6.78 5.86 1.92
C GLU A 39 5.52 5.88 2.78
N HIS A 40 5.64 6.41 3.99
CA HIS A 40 4.56 6.52 4.97
C HIS A 40 4.70 7.83 5.75
N ALA A 41 4.65 8.97 5.06
CA ALA A 41 5.01 10.28 5.61
C ALA A 41 4.17 10.73 6.82
N CYS A 42 2.95 10.21 6.96
CA CYS A 42 2.07 10.46 8.12
C CYS A 42 2.21 9.41 9.24
N ASP A 43 3.26 8.59 9.21
CA ASP A 43 3.47 7.48 10.15
C ASP A 43 2.23 6.56 10.25
N MET A 44 1.69 6.18 9.09
CA MET A 44 0.52 5.29 8.95
C MET A 44 -0.81 5.83 9.53
N SER A 45 -0.90 7.12 9.82
CA SER A 45 -2.06 7.75 10.48
C SER A 45 -3.22 8.15 9.55
N CYS A 46 -3.36 7.54 8.37
CA CYS A 46 -4.37 7.92 7.36
C CYS A 46 -4.44 9.45 7.09
N ALA A 47 -3.30 10.10 6.85
CA ALA A 47 -3.25 11.56 6.65
C ALA A 47 -2.37 12.00 5.46
N CYS A 48 -1.99 11.06 4.59
CA CYS A 48 -1.24 11.32 3.36
C CYS A 48 -1.51 10.20 2.33
N THR A 49 -1.03 10.37 1.11
CA THR A 49 -1.17 9.37 0.03
C THR A 49 0.13 8.66 -0.32
N THR A 50 1.21 8.83 0.47
CA THR A 50 2.54 8.31 0.10
C THR A 50 2.63 6.78 0.13
N CYS A 51 1.74 6.14 0.90
CA CYS A 51 1.67 4.68 1.04
C CYS A 51 0.70 4.03 0.03
N HIS A 52 0.23 4.79 -0.97
CA HIS A 52 -0.72 4.33 -1.98
C HIS A 52 -0.20 3.08 -2.69
N VAL A 53 -1.07 2.08 -2.82
CA VAL A 53 -0.87 0.87 -3.61
C VAL A 53 -2.10 0.60 -4.44
N VAL A 54 -1.93 -0.15 -5.54
CA VAL A 54 -3.05 -0.68 -6.33
C VAL A 54 -3.10 -2.18 -6.16
N VAL A 55 -4.22 -2.70 -5.69
CA VAL A 55 -4.43 -4.13 -5.47
C VAL A 55 -4.89 -4.78 -6.76
N LYS A 56 -4.01 -5.52 -7.44
CA LYS A 56 -4.29 -6.20 -8.71
C LYS A 56 -5.03 -7.53 -8.54
N ALA A 57 -4.89 -8.17 -7.38
CA ALA A 57 -5.62 -9.38 -7.03
C ALA A 57 -5.87 -9.43 -5.51
N GLY A 58 -7.01 -10.00 -5.10
CA GLY A 58 -7.37 -10.16 -3.68
C GLY A 58 -7.99 -8.92 -3.03
N TYR A 59 -8.35 -7.88 -3.80
CA TYR A 59 -8.94 -6.63 -3.27
C TYR A 59 -10.15 -6.88 -2.36
N ASN A 60 -11.09 -7.73 -2.80
CA ASN A 60 -12.31 -8.03 -2.04
C ASN A 60 -12.08 -8.83 -0.74
N SER A 61 -10.86 -9.31 -0.51
CA SER A 61 -10.50 -9.99 0.75
C SER A 61 -10.09 -9.02 1.85
N LEU A 62 -9.71 -7.79 1.50
CA LEU A 62 -9.30 -6.76 2.46
C LEU A 62 -10.52 -6.21 3.23
N ASN A 63 -10.27 -5.50 4.32
CA ASN A 63 -11.30 -4.64 4.92
C ASN A 63 -11.82 -3.61 3.92
N GLU A 64 -13.05 -3.16 4.10
CA GLU A 64 -13.59 -2.02 3.37
C GLU A 64 -12.75 -0.77 3.66
N ALA A 65 -12.62 0.11 2.66
CA ALA A 65 -12.01 1.41 2.86
C ALA A 65 -12.95 2.29 3.68
N GLU A 66 -12.38 3.07 4.60
CA GLU A 66 -13.15 4.08 5.35
C GLU A 66 -13.27 5.36 4.51
N GLU A 67 -14.29 6.18 4.79
CA GLU A 67 -14.55 7.44 4.05
C GLU A 67 -13.32 8.36 4.00
N GLU A 68 -12.58 8.46 5.11
CA GLU A 68 -11.36 9.28 5.18
C GLU A 68 -10.23 8.74 4.28
N GLU A 69 -10.17 7.41 4.09
CA GLU A 69 -9.23 6.80 3.14
C GLU A 69 -9.61 7.17 1.69
N GLU A 70 -10.90 7.09 1.35
CA GLU A 70 -11.41 7.41 0.02
C GLU A 70 -11.18 8.89 -0.34
N ASP A 71 -11.47 9.80 0.59
CA ASP A 71 -11.23 11.25 0.45
C ASP A 71 -9.76 11.61 0.20
N LEU A 72 -8.84 10.84 0.78
CA LEU A 72 -7.40 11.01 0.55
C LEU A 72 -6.97 10.42 -0.79
N LEU A 73 -7.50 9.26 -1.16
CA LEU A 73 -7.20 8.59 -2.42
C LEU A 73 -7.57 9.44 -3.65
N ASP A 74 -8.60 10.29 -3.55
CA ASP A 74 -8.93 11.30 -4.57
C ASP A 74 -7.78 12.26 -4.90
N ARG A 75 -6.83 12.42 -3.98
CA ARG A 75 -5.63 13.25 -4.14
C ARG A 75 -4.40 12.44 -4.54
N ALA A 76 -4.50 11.11 -4.64
CA ALA A 76 -3.39 10.24 -4.96
C ALA A 76 -3.02 10.33 -6.45
N TRP A 77 -1.73 10.23 -6.76
CA TRP A 77 -1.28 10.13 -8.13
C TRP A 77 -1.63 8.78 -8.72
N GLY A 78 -2.22 8.75 -9.92
CA GLY A 78 -2.51 7.49 -10.62
C GLY A 78 -3.59 6.64 -9.95
N LEU A 79 -4.58 7.29 -9.31
CA LEU A 79 -5.75 6.64 -8.71
C LEU A 79 -6.42 5.65 -9.69
N GLN A 80 -6.70 4.46 -9.18
CA GLN A 80 -7.38 3.36 -9.86
C GLN A 80 -8.52 2.81 -8.97
N PRO A 81 -9.53 2.12 -9.53
CA PRO A 81 -10.66 1.59 -8.76
C PRO A 81 -10.30 0.64 -7.60
N GLN A 82 -9.13 0.01 -7.66
CA GLN A 82 -8.63 -0.92 -6.65
C GLN A 82 -7.47 -0.32 -5.85
N SER A 83 -7.41 1.01 -5.77
CA SER A 83 -6.42 1.71 -4.96
C SER A 83 -6.75 1.61 -3.50
N ARG A 84 -5.71 1.49 -2.67
CA ARG A 84 -5.79 1.54 -1.22
C ARG A 84 -4.61 2.33 -0.67
N LEU A 85 -4.78 2.93 0.49
CA LEU A 85 -3.66 3.32 1.34
C LEU A 85 -3.16 2.06 2.04
N SER A 86 -1.93 1.62 1.74
CA SER A 86 -1.43 0.33 2.26
C SER A 86 -1.41 0.26 3.79
N CYS A 87 -1.37 1.39 4.50
CA CYS A 87 -1.46 1.42 5.96
C CYS A 87 -2.87 1.13 6.48
N GLN A 88 -3.92 1.36 5.68
CA GLN A 88 -5.32 1.09 6.03
C GLN A 88 -5.84 -0.23 5.44
N ALA A 89 -5.15 -0.77 4.43
CA ALA A 89 -5.44 -2.07 3.85
C ALA A 89 -4.97 -3.21 4.77
N ILE A 90 -5.91 -3.82 5.49
CA ILE A 90 -5.67 -4.92 6.41
C ILE A 90 -5.83 -6.26 5.71
N LEU A 91 -4.80 -7.10 5.82
CA LEU A 91 -4.75 -8.40 5.19
C LEU A 91 -5.72 -9.38 5.88
N ALA A 92 -6.52 -10.11 5.10
CA ALA A 92 -7.36 -11.18 5.62
C ALA A 92 -6.66 -12.55 5.50
N ARG A 93 -7.36 -13.57 5.00
CA ARG A 93 -6.84 -14.95 4.89
C ARG A 93 -6.47 -15.36 3.46
N GLU A 94 -6.65 -14.46 2.51
CA GLU A 94 -6.37 -14.69 1.09
C GLU A 94 -5.12 -13.94 0.64
N ASP A 95 -4.47 -14.49 -0.37
CA ASP A 95 -3.29 -13.88 -0.97
C ASP A 95 -3.70 -12.62 -1.76
N VAL A 96 -2.80 -11.63 -1.78
CA VAL A 96 -3.02 -10.40 -2.52
C VAL A 96 -1.85 -10.12 -3.45
N THR A 97 -2.14 -9.51 -4.60
CA THR A 97 -1.11 -8.96 -5.48
C THR A 97 -1.25 -7.46 -5.51
N ILE A 98 -0.15 -6.74 -5.24
CA ILE A 98 -0.12 -5.28 -5.22
C ILE A 98 0.90 -4.72 -6.19
N GLU A 99 0.62 -3.52 -6.67
CA GLU A 99 1.49 -2.68 -7.46
C GLU A 99 1.73 -1.37 -6.70
N ILE A 100 3.00 -1.00 -6.53
CA ILE A 100 3.34 0.32 -6.00
C ILE A 100 3.34 1.31 -7.19
N PRO A 101 2.59 2.42 -7.13
CA PRO A 101 2.58 3.43 -8.17
C PRO A 101 3.99 4.00 -8.40
N LYS A 102 4.26 4.38 -9.66
CA LYS A 102 5.57 4.92 -10.06
C LYS A 102 5.95 6.21 -9.32
N TYR A 103 4.96 7.00 -8.90
CA TYR A 103 5.17 8.26 -8.21
C TYR A 103 4.17 8.40 -7.07
N SER A 104 4.60 9.03 -5.97
CA SER A 104 3.75 9.48 -4.87
C SER A 104 3.84 11.00 -4.73
N LEU A 105 2.76 11.63 -4.28
CA LEU A 105 2.78 13.04 -3.87
C LEU A 105 3.23 13.11 -2.41
N ASN A 106 4.41 13.66 -2.16
CA ASN A 106 4.99 13.74 -0.82
C ASN A 106 5.34 15.19 -0.45
N HIS A 107 4.38 15.91 0.11
CA HIS A 107 4.53 17.31 0.53
C HIS A 107 5.58 17.53 1.63
N ALA A 108 5.94 16.49 2.40
CA ALA A 108 6.99 16.58 3.40
C ALA A 108 8.40 16.61 2.76
N LYS A 109 8.58 15.97 1.60
CA LYS A 109 9.83 16.00 0.83
C LYS A 109 9.99 17.25 -0.04
N GLU A 110 8.89 17.88 -0.46
CA GLU A 110 8.93 19.05 -1.36
C GLU A 110 9.44 20.34 -0.70
N ASN A 111 9.48 20.40 0.64
CA ASN A 111 9.85 21.61 1.38
C ASN A 111 11.31 21.62 1.89
N HIS A 112 12.19 20.73 1.41
CA HIS A 112 13.60 20.67 1.78
C HIS A 112 14.54 20.77 0.58
#